data_AF-A0A1V4VHK1-F1
#
_entry.id   AF-A0A1V4VHK1-F1
#
_cell.length_a   1.000
_cell.length_b   1.000
_cell.length_c   1.000
_cell.angle_alpha   90.00
_cell.angle_beta   90.00
_cell.angle_gamma   90.00
#
_symmetry.space_group_name_H-M   'P 1'
#
loop_
_entity.id
_entity.type
_entity.pdbx_description
1 polymer ?
#
loop_
_entity_poly.entity_id
_entity_poly.type
_entity_poly.pdbx_seq_one_letter_code
_entity_poly.pdbx_strand_id
1 'polypeptide(L)'
;MSDIQKYSERTFEDIKHVNEAAKMAGVETPQECAVFQNKGYQGLYGGLGVKEIHQRKGLKKSQKILDHMGSTELAANLFRATQTDEKLRRENIKGKEKANQTHFVVGKTVRDTIKKLGGTMPEDLPTPDESVGQLERKELKKLENKNKIK
;
A
#
# COMPACT_ATOMS: atom_id res chain seq x y z
N MET A 1 19.76 -0.33 5.50
CA MET A 1 18.45 0.28 5.17
C MET A 1 17.55 0.09 6.36
N SER A 2 16.85 1.13 6.79
CA SER A 2 15.84 1.00 7.85
C SER A 2 14.65 0.19 7.33
N ASP A 3 13.88 -0.43 8.23
CA ASP A 3 12.72 -1.25 7.85
C ASP A 3 11.72 -0.44 7.02
N ILE A 4 11.52 0.83 7.34
CA ILE A 4 10.61 1.71 6.60
C ILE A 4 11.04 1.90 5.14
N GLN A 5 12.34 1.94 4.84
CA GLN A 5 12.88 2.02 3.47
C GLN A 5 12.66 0.72 2.71
N LYS A 6 12.99 -0.41 3.34
CA LYS A 6 12.81 -1.72 2.72
C LYS A 6 11.34 -1.99 2.38
N TYR A 7 10.44 -1.65 3.30
CA TYR A 7 9.01 -1.83 3.08
C TYR A 7 8.44 -0.82 2.08
N SER A 8 8.87 0.45 2.08
CA SER A 8 8.36 1.43 1.11
C SER A 8 8.75 1.08 -0.31
N GLU A 9 10.03 0.82 -0.58
CA GLU A 9 10.54 0.43 -1.90
C GLU A 9 9.82 -0.80 -2.41
N ARG A 10 9.71 -1.84 -1.57
CA ARG A 10 9.05 -3.08 -1.96
C ARG A 10 7.56 -2.89 -2.21
N THR A 11 6.88 -2.08 -1.38
CA THR A 11 5.47 -1.74 -1.57
C THR A 11 5.25 -1.03 -2.90
N PHE A 12 6.11 -0.08 -3.25
CA PHE A 12 5.99 0.65 -4.52
C PHE A 12 6.23 -0.24 -5.74
N GLU A 13 7.20 -1.16 -5.69
CA GLU A 13 7.41 -2.12 -6.77
C GLU A 13 6.23 -3.10 -6.90
N ASP A 14 5.72 -3.66 -5.81
CA ASP A 14 4.62 -4.64 -5.89
C ASP A 14 3.28 -3.98 -6.28
N ILE A 15 3.12 -2.67 -6.04
CA ILE A 15 2.01 -1.90 -6.62
C ILE A 15 2.11 -1.84 -8.15
N LYS A 16 3.31 -1.83 -8.75
CA LYS A 16 3.46 -1.94 -10.21
C LYS A 16 3.05 -3.33 -10.69
N HIS A 17 3.54 -4.39 -10.03
CA HIS A 17 3.22 -5.78 -10.39
C HIS A 17 1.71 -6.07 -10.35
N VAL A 18 1.02 -5.68 -9.27
CA VAL A 18 -0.43 -5.90 -9.18
C VAL A 18 -1.21 -5.12 -10.23
N ASN A 19 -0.73 -3.92 -10.62
CA ASN A 19 -1.34 -3.16 -11.71
C ASN A 19 -1.13 -3.83 -13.07
N GLU A 20 0.01 -4.47 -13.29
CA GLU A 20 0.25 -5.27 -14.50
C GLU A 20 -0.66 -6.49 -14.57
N ALA A 21 -0.83 -7.22 -13.46
CA ALA A 21 -1.80 -8.32 -13.41
C ALA A 21 -3.24 -7.83 -13.62
N ALA A 22 -3.60 -6.67 -13.05
CA ALA A 22 -4.90 -6.07 -13.27
C ALA A 22 -5.13 -5.72 -14.75
N LYS A 23 -4.12 -5.17 -15.44
CA LYS A 23 -4.18 -4.93 -16.89
C LYS A 23 -4.40 -6.22 -17.67
N MET A 24 -3.65 -7.28 -17.35
CA MET A 24 -3.84 -8.60 -17.96
C MET A 24 -5.24 -9.20 -17.68
N ALA A 25 -5.91 -8.73 -16.63
CA ALA A 25 -7.28 -9.09 -16.28
C ALA A 25 -8.34 -8.17 -16.93
N GLY A 26 -7.96 -7.14 -17.69
CA GLY A 26 -8.87 -6.22 -18.37
C GLY A 26 -9.14 -4.89 -17.65
N VAL A 27 -8.27 -4.48 -16.73
CA VAL A 27 -8.25 -3.13 -16.12
C VAL A 27 -7.31 -2.25 -16.95
N GLU A 28 -7.81 -1.57 -17.97
CA GLU A 28 -6.95 -0.98 -19.02
C GLU A 28 -6.78 0.53 -18.86
N THR A 29 -7.85 1.23 -18.52
CA THR A 29 -7.84 2.70 -18.45
C THR A 29 -7.29 3.22 -17.12
N PRO A 30 -6.77 4.47 -17.08
CA PRO A 30 -6.37 5.11 -15.82
C PRO A 30 -7.49 5.15 -14.77
N GLN A 31 -8.73 5.38 -15.20
CA GLN A 31 -9.91 5.41 -14.33
C GLN A 31 -10.20 4.02 -13.73
N GLU A 32 -10.10 2.96 -14.54
CA GLU A 32 -10.27 1.59 -14.07
C GLU A 32 -9.14 1.19 -13.10
N CYS A 33 -7.89 1.57 -13.37
CA CYS A 33 -6.77 1.37 -12.45
C CYS A 33 -7.02 2.07 -11.12
N ALA A 34 -7.54 3.30 -11.13
CA ALA A 34 -7.89 4.03 -9.92
C ALA A 34 -9.00 3.33 -9.12
N VAL A 35 -10.03 2.81 -9.79
CA VAL A 35 -11.10 2.02 -9.15
C VAL A 35 -10.53 0.73 -8.55
N PHE A 36 -9.69 0.01 -9.28
CA PHE A 36 -9.05 -1.22 -8.84
C PHE A 36 -8.20 -1.02 -7.58
N GLN A 37 -7.36 0.02 -7.57
CA GLN A 37 -6.56 0.37 -6.40
C GLN A 37 -7.44 0.78 -5.22
N ASN A 38 -8.49 1.58 -5.47
CA ASN A 38 -9.42 1.99 -4.42
C ASN A 38 -10.16 0.79 -3.82
N LYS A 39 -10.47 -0.26 -4.59
CA LYS A 39 -11.08 -1.50 -4.08
C LYS A 39 -10.16 -2.25 -3.13
N GLY A 40 -8.86 -2.30 -3.44
CA GLY A 40 -7.86 -2.83 -2.52
C GLY A 40 -7.80 -2.06 -1.19
N TYR A 41 -7.88 -0.73 -1.23
CA TYR A 41 -8.01 0.09 -0.03
C TYR A 41 -9.29 -0.22 0.74
N GLN A 42 -10.44 -0.24 0.07
CA GLN A 42 -11.73 -0.54 0.72
C GLN A 42 -11.73 -1.90 1.43
N GLY A 43 -11.09 -2.92 0.87
CA GLY A 43 -10.95 -4.21 1.55
C GLY A 43 -10.14 -4.11 2.84
N LEU A 44 -8.96 -3.50 2.76
CA LEU A 44 -8.00 -3.44 3.87
C LEU A 44 -8.43 -2.48 4.99
N TYR A 45 -8.99 -1.32 4.64
CA TYR A 45 -9.34 -0.23 5.55
C TYR A 45 -10.83 -0.21 5.92
N GLY A 46 -11.49 -1.36 5.96
CA GLY A 46 -12.85 -1.46 6.50
C GLY A 46 -13.91 -0.68 5.72
N GLY A 47 -13.74 -0.57 4.39
CA GLY A 47 -14.64 0.15 3.49
C GLY A 47 -14.18 1.57 3.13
N LEU A 48 -13.15 2.09 3.79
CA LEU A 48 -12.60 3.41 3.47
C LEU A 48 -11.89 3.39 2.11
N GLY A 49 -12.18 4.40 1.28
CA GLY A 49 -11.46 4.65 0.05
C GLY A 49 -10.30 5.62 0.26
N VAL A 50 -9.62 5.95 -0.84
CA VAL A 50 -8.47 6.88 -0.85
C VAL A 50 -8.82 8.22 -0.20
N LYS A 51 -10.00 8.78 -0.46
CA LYS A 51 -10.41 10.08 0.09
C LYS A 51 -10.55 10.04 1.61
N GLU A 52 -11.21 9.01 2.13
CA GLU A 52 -11.49 8.87 3.55
C GLU A 52 -10.21 8.53 4.32
N ILE A 53 -9.33 7.70 3.76
CA ILE A 53 -8.02 7.41 4.36
C ILE A 53 -7.18 8.68 4.43
N HIS A 54 -7.15 9.46 3.35
CA HIS A 54 -6.41 10.72 3.28
C HIS A 54 -6.87 11.73 4.34
N GLN A 55 -8.19 11.87 4.51
CA GLN A 55 -8.80 12.69 5.56
C GLN A 55 -8.47 12.17 6.97
N ARG A 56 -8.62 10.87 7.22
CA ARG A 56 -8.38 10.27 8.53
C ARG A 56 -6.93 10.45 9.00
N LYS A 57 -5.99 10.42 8.06
CA LYS A 57 -4.56 10.67 8.30
C LYS A 57 -4.18 12.15 8.38
N GLY A 58 -5.12 13.07 8.18
CA GLY A 58 -4.85 14.52 8.21
C GLY A 58 -3.88 14.99 7.14
N LEU A 59 -3.83 14.31 5.99
CA LEU A 59 -2.86 14.61 4.93
C LEU A 59 -3.26 15.87 4.14
N LYS A 60 -2.26 16.65 3.73
CA LYS A 60 -2.42 17.75 2.77
C LYS A 60 -2.72 17.17 1.38
N LYS A 61 -3.46 17.90 0.55
CA LYS A 61 -3.86 17.45 -0.80
C LYS A 61 -2.70 16.93 -1.68
N SER A 62 -1.50 17.47 -1.50
CA SER A 62 -0.29 17.07 -2.24
C SER A 62 0.41 15.84 -1.68
N GLN A 63 0.11 15.43 -0.44
CA GLN A 63 0.73 14.28 0.20
C GLN A 63 0.09 12.98 -0.28
N LYS A 64 0.93 11.99 -0.58
CA LYS A 64 0.49 10.63 -0.94
C LYS A 64 0.33 9.80 0.33
N ILE A 65 -0.68 8.95 0.35
CA ILE A 65 -1.00 8.13 1.53
C ILE A 65 0.19 7.21 1.89
N LEU A 66 0.72 6.47 0.92
CA LEU A 66 1.82 5.50 1.13
C LEU A 66 3.12 6.15 1.62
N ASP A 67 3.35 7.42 1.28
CA ASP A 67 4.54 8.16 1.72
C ASP A 67 4.45 8.52 3.21
N HIS A 68 3.26 8.45 3.82
CA HIS A 68 2.97 8.78 5.21
C HIS A 68 2.38 7.57 5.94
N MET A 69 3.04 6.42 5.80
CA MET A 69 2.72 5.18 6.49
C MET A 69 3.91 4.68 7.32
N GLY A 70 3.61 4.09 8.48
CA GLY A 70 4.61 3.33 9.24
C GLY A 70 4.89 1.96 8.61
N SER A 71 5.95 1.28 9.08
CA SER A 71 6.37 -0.03 8.56
C SER A 71 5.27 -1.09 8.63
N THR A 72 4.49 -1.14 9.72
CA THR A 72 3.36 -2.09 9.89
C THR A 72 2.28 -1.88 8.84
N GLU A 73 1.94 -0.63 8.53
CA GLU A 73 0.92 -0.30 7.55
C GLU A 73 1.41 -0.57 6.12
N LEU A 74 2.67 -0.22 5.84
CA LEU A 74 3.32 -0.55 4.57
C LEU A 74 3.35 -2.06 4.35
N ALA A 75 3.71 -2.85 5.36
CA ALA A 75 3.72 -4.31 5.30
C ALA A 75 2.32 -4.88 4.98
N ALA A 76 1.26 -4.32 5.57
CA ALA A 76 -0.11 -4.74 5.26
C ALA A 76 -0.52 -4.42 3.81
N ASN A 77 -0.18 -3.22 3.31
CA ASN A 77 -0.46 -2.86 1.92
C ASN A 77 0.37 -3.70 0.93
N LEU A 78 1.63 -3.95 1.25
CA LEU A 78 2.51 -4.84 0.50
C LEU A 78 1.88 -6.22 0.39
N PHE A 79 1.52 -6.83 1.52
CA PHE A 79 0.96 -8.17 1.52
C PHE A 79 -0.35 -8.26 0.73
N ARG A 80 -1.23 -7.25 0.85
CA ARG A 80 -2.42 -7.14 0.00
C ARG A 80 -2.07 -7.12 -1.49
N ALA A 81 -1.12 -6.27 -1.89
CA ALA A 81 -0.73 -6.11 -3.29
C ALA A 81 -0.16 -7.42 -3.85
N THR A 82 0.81 -8.03 -3.15
CA THR A 82 1.43 -9.29 -3.56
C THR A 82 0.40 -10.42 -3.68
N GLN A 83 -0.48 -10.60 -2.68
CA GLN A 83 -1.49 -11.66 -2.72
C GLN A 83 -2.56 -11.42 -3.79
N THR A 84 -2.86 -10.16 -4.11
CA THR A 84 -3.78 -9.85 -5.21
C THR A 84 -3.14 -10.18 -6.55
N ASP A 85 -1.89 -9.80 -6.77
CA ASP A 85 -1.13 -10.12 -7.99
C ASP A 85 -1.08 -11.64 -8.22
N GLU A 86 -0.65 -12.39 -7.21
CA GLU A 86 -0.58 -13.86 -7.26
C GLU A 86 -1.95 -14.48 -7.53
N LYS A 87 -3.01 -14.01 -6.87
CA LYS A 87 -4.37 -14.56 -7.06
C LYS A 87 -4.92 -14.27 -8.45
N LEU A 88 -4.76 -13.05 -8.96
CA LEU A 88 -5.19 -12.67 -10.31
C LEU A 88 -4.55 -13.58 -11.36
N ARG A 89 -3.23 -13.83 -11.24
CA ARG A 89 -2.47 -14.67 -12.17
C ARG A 89 -2.82 -16.15 -12.03
N ARG A 90 -2.77 -16.69 -10.81
CA ARG A 90 -3.00 -18.11 -10.53
C ARG A 90 -4.40 -18.58 -10.96
N GLU A 91 -5.41 -17.74 -10.74
CA GLU A 91 -6.80 -18.08 -11.07
C GLU A 91 -7.22 -17.57 -12.46
N ASN A 92 -6.27 -17.02 -13.24
CA ASN A 92 -6.49 -16.45 -14.56
C ASN A 92 -7.73 -15.55 -14.62
N ILE A 93 -7.85 -14.63 -13.66
CA ILE A 93 -9.03 -13.79 -13.50
C ILE A 93 -9.13 -12.82 -14.67
N LYS A 94 -10.31 -12.74 -15.29
CA LYS A 94 -10.62 -11.85 -16.42
C LYS A 94 -11.87 -11.02 -16.15
N GLY A 95 -11.89 -9.80 -16.67
CA GLY A 95 -12.92 -8.79 -16.45
C GLY A 95 -12.58 -7.88 -15.26
N LYS A 96 -12.68 -6.57 -15.48
CA LYS A 96 -12.38 -5.54 -14.48
C LYS A 96 -13.21 -5.69 -13.21
N GLU A 97 -14.47 -6.11 -13.31
CA GLU A 97 -15.35 -6.32 -12.16
C GLU A 97 -14.83 -7.45 -11.26
N LYS A 98 -14.38 -8.55 -11.86
CA LYS A 98 -13.80 -9.68 -11.11
C LYS A 98 -12.44 -9.31 -10.53
N ALA A 99 -11.62 -8.56 -11.25
CA ALA A 99 -10.34 -8.05 -10.74
C ALA A 99 -10.56 -7.14 -9.51
N ASN A 100 -11.50 -6.20 -9.61
CA ASN A 100 -11.90 -5.30 -8.54
C ASN A 100 -12.40 -6.06 -7.30
N GLN A 101 -13.28 -7.04 -7.51
CA GLN A 101 -13.79 -7.88 -6.42
C GLN A 101 -12.67 -8.69 -5.76
N THR A 102 -11.73 -9.22 -6.56
CA THR A 102 -10.58 -9.97 -6.06
C THR A 102 -9.71 -9.11 -5.15
N HIS A 103 -9.36 -7.90 -5.59
CA HIS A 103 -8.53 -7.00 -4.80
C HIS A 103 -9.21 -6.58 -3.49
N PHE A 104 -10.53 -6.34 -3.52
CA PHE A 104 -11.33 -6.08 -2.33
C PHE A 104 -11.31 -7.26 -1.35
N VAL A 105 -11.58 -8.48 -1.84
CA VAL A 105 -11.62 -9.69 -1.01
C VAL A 105 -10.26 -9.97 -0.39
N VAL A 106 -9.17 -9.87 -1.16
CA VAL A 106 -7.81 -10.04 -0.62
C VAL A 106 -7.53 -9.00 0.46
N GLY A 107 -7.85 -7.72 0.22
CA GLY A 107 -7.69 -6.68 1.24
C GLY A 107 -8.47 -6.98 2.52
N LYS A 108 -9.72 -7.44 2.38
CA LYS A 108 -10.55 -7.83 3.53
C LYS A 108 -9.95 -9.02 4.29
N THR A 109 -9.44 -10.03 3.58
CA THR A 109 -8.79 -11.18 4.22
C THR A 109 -7.55 -10.76 5.02
N VAL A 110 -6.73 -9.84 4.48
CA VAL A 110 -5.59 -9.28 5.21
C VAL A 110 -6.05 -8.56 6.47
N ARG A 111 -7.09 -7.71 6.36
CA ARG A 111 -7.71 -7.02 7.51
C ARG A 111 -8.19 -8.00 8.59
N ASP A 112 -8.95 -9.01 8.19
CA ASP A 112 -9.51 -10.02 9.11
C ASP A 112 -8.38 -10.79 9.81
N THR A 113 -7.26 -11.03 9.11
CA THR A 113 -6.06 -11.64 9.69
C THR A 113 -5.42 -10.74 10.75
N ILE A 114 -5.22 -9.45 10.46
CA ILE A 114 -4.70 -8.48 11.43
C ILE A 114 -5.59 -8.47 12.68
N LYS A 115 -6.92 -8.46 12.50
CA LYS A 115 -7.88 -8.49 13.60
C LYS A 115 -7.78 -9.76 14.43
N LYS A 116 -7.68 -10.93 13.78
CA LYS A 116 -7.53 -12.23 14.43
C LYS A 116 -6.26 -12.31 15.28
N LEU A 117 -5.19 -11.67 14.83
CA LEU A 117 -3.92 -11.59 15.55
C LEU A 117 -3.92 -10.55 16.69
N GLY A 118 -5.01 -9.80 16.88
CA GLY A 118 -5.08 -8.71 17.85
C GLY A 118 -4.26 -7.48 17.46
N GLY A 119 -3.93 -7.33 16.18
CA GLY A 119 -3.18 -6.19 15.67
C GLY A 119 -4.03 -4.93 15.53
N THR A 120 -3.38 -3.76 15.60
CA THR A 120 -4.00 -2.46 15.31
C THR A 120 -4.45 -2.38 13.86
N MET A 121 -5.67 -1.89 13.61
CA MET A 121 -6.20 -1.76 12.25
C MET A 121 -5.44 -0.70 11.44
N PRO A 122 -5.29 -0.88 10.12
CA PRO A 122 -4.54 0.04 9.27
C PRO A 122 -4.98 1.50 9.38
N GLU A 123 -6.29 1.75 9.48
CA GLU A 123 -6.87 3.08 9.64
C GLU A 123 -6.60 3.73 11.01
N ASP A 124 -6.17 2.95 12.01
CA ASP A 124 -5.89 3.41 13.38
C ASP A 124 -4.38 3.50 13.67
N LEU A 125 -3.53 3.13 12.70
CA LEU A 125 -2.08 3.28 12.82
C LEU A 125 -1.68 4.77 12.75
N PRO A 126 -0.65 5.18 13.51
CA PRO A 126 -0.21 6.57 13.54
C PRO A 126 0.26 7.02 12.16
N THR A 127 -0.02 8.29 11.83
CA THR A 127 0.50 8.92 10.62
C THR A 127 1.84 9.58 10.94
N PRO A 128 2.94 9.21 10.27
CA PRO A 128 4.23 9.88 10.43
C PRO A 128 4.18 11.34 9.96
N ASP A 129 4.74 12.24 10.77
CA ASP A 129 4.89 13.67 10.43
C ASP A 129 5.79 13.89 9.21
N GLU A 130 6.78 13.02 9.04
CA GLU A 130 7.71 13.03 7.93
C GLU A 130 7.39 11.92 6.94
N SER A 131 7.51 12.23 5.65
CA SER A 131 7.36 11.22 4.62
C SER A 131 8.53 10.25 4.60
N VAL A 132 8.31 9.05 4.04
CA VAL A 132 9.38 8.06 3.88
C VAL A 132 10.60 8.64 3.14
N GLY A 133 10.37 9.42 2.09
CA GLY A 133 11.46 10.10 1.37
C GLY A 133 12.18 11.19 2.19
N GLN A 134 11.51 11.84 3.13
CA GLN A 134 12.17 12.77 4.06
C GLN A 134 13.06 12.01 5.04
N LEU A 135 12.57 10.89 5.58
CA LEU A 135 13.32 10.01 6.48
C LEU A 135 14.55 9.43 5.77
N GLU A 136 14.41 8.98 4.52
CA GLU A 136 15.51 8.50 3.68
C GLU A 136 16.62 9.54 3.54
N ARG A 137 16.27 10.78 3.15
CA ARG A 137 17.26 11.85 2.99
C ARG A 137 17.98 12.19 4.30
N LYS A 138 17.28 12.12 5.43
CA LYS A 138 17.89 12.35 6.75
C LYS A 138 18.89 11.25 7.10
N GLU A 139 18.55 9.99 6.85
CA GLU A 139 19.46 8.86 7.11
C GLU A 139 20.71 8.90 6.22
N LEU A 140 20.56 9.23 4.93
CA LEU A 140 21.70 9.42 4.02
C LEU A 140 22.65 10.51 4.52
N LYS A 141 22.13 11.68 4.91
CA LYS A 141 22.94 12.77 5.47
C LYS A 141 23.68 12.38 6.74
N LYS A 142 23.05 11.58 7.63
CA LYS A 142 23.71 11.07 8.84
C LYS A 142 24.88 10.15 8.50
N LEU A 143 24.71 9.26 7.51
CA LEU A 143 25.77 8.35 7.06
C LEU A 143 26.93 9.10 6.41
N GLU A 144 26.65 10.09 5.56
CA GLU A 144 27.67 10.96 4.96
C GLU A 144 28.47 11.71 6.01
N ASN A 145 27.81 12.30 7.01
CA ASN A 145 28.48 13.00 8.10
C ASN A 145 29.32 12.05 8.95
N LYS A 146 28.85 10.83 9.21
CA LYS A 146 29.61 9.81 9.95
C LYS A 146 30.87 9.36 9.20
N ASN A 147 30.81 9.33 7.87
CA ASN A 147 31.96 8.99 7.02
C ASN A 147 32.96 10.15 6.87
N LYS A 148 32.54 11.40 7.04
CA LYS A 148 33.43 12.58 7.06
C LYS A 148 34.21 12.76 8.37
N ILE A 149 33.76 12.10 9.45
CA ILE A 149 34.36 12.18 10.79
C ILE A 149 35.34 11.01 11.05
N LYS A 150 35.40 10.03 10.14
CA LYS A 150 36.41 8.97 10.12
C LYS A 150 37.56 9.34 9.21
#